data_AF-A0A3A0G3M0-F1
#
_entry.id   AF-A0A3A0G3M0-F1
#
_cell.length_a   1.000
_cell.length_b   1.000
_cell.length_c   1.000
_cell.angle_alpha   90.00
_cell.angle_beta   90.00
_cell.angle_gamma   90.00
#
_symmetry.space_group_name_H-M   'P 1'
#
loop_
_entity.id
_entity.type
_entity.pdbx_description
1 polymer ?
#
loop_
_entity_poly.entity_id
_entity_poly.type
_entity_poly.pdbx_seq_one_letter_code
_entity_poly.pdbx_strand_id
1 'polypeptide(L)'
;MPASSRVNPETCSGCTQCVLDCPYEAISMHPHTSGKRLLASVDPALCVSCAICAASCDDHAIGPPNRTAIEQIARTKAFLQEGLTDKDGQKVVVLACGKNGRMLEDLRRLIAVDETICLYPVDCCGTIHSEVLETLLSKCAGAMLLGCPVGNCINRDGLRLVRERIFEKRVPFLHRSIERSRLSLCAFSDKEAHLALSAVQHLRSNLVKTPREREAFKEPWLPFFLRRTVATAVVLGGIAAISQFLYGSAPNSSIFRVAVQIPGRAKQECRPLTAEEKAKLPMHMQRPEICDSVSLDYRLSVMVDRLEKSNKVFTHRGVHGDSPILIHDDIHVSGGRHDFEIALAPLQAAPQNSDSFTYKGSLDMEVGRIYLLRYEHTSNSLELAP
;
A
#
# COMPACT_ATOMS: atom_id res chain seq x y z
N MET A 1 -20.13 -14.48 -13.83
CA MET A 1 -18.81 -13.98 -13.39
C MET A 1 -17.72 -14.85 -13.99
N PRO A 2 -16.52 -14.32 -14.28
CA PRO A 2 -15.40 -15.13 -14.77
C PRO A 2 -15.08 -16.25 -13.76
N ALA A 3 -14.66 -17.41 -14.26
CA ALA A 3 -14.35 -18.57 -13.42
C ALA A 3 -13.20 -18.29 -12.44
N SER A 4 -13.30 -18.79 -11.21
CA SER A 4 -12.27 -18.65 -10.19
C SER A 4 -10.95 -19.31 -10.61
N SER A 5 -9.86 -18.92 -9.96
CA SER A 5 -8.58 -19.59 -10.14
C SER A 5 -8.63 -21.01 -9.59
N ARG A 6 -7.92 -21.93 -10.22
CA ARG A 6 -7.79 -23.33 -9.78
C ARG A 6 -6.33 -23.67 -9.55
N VAL A 7 -6.09 -24.58 -8.62
CA VAL A 7 -4.76 -25.09 -8.28
C VAL A 7 -4.61 -26.50 -8.82
N ASN A 8 -3.50 -26.79 -9.48
CA ASN A 8 -3.06 -28.12 -9.81
C ASN A 8 -2.29 -28.69 -8.59
N PRO A 9 -2.85 -29.69 -7.88
CA PRO A 9 -2.22 -30.23 -6.68
C PRO A 9 -0.90 -30.96 -6.97
N GLU A 10 -0.73 -31.50 -8.18
CA GLU A 10 0.46 -32.26 -8.54
C GLU A 10 1.70 -31.35 -8.67
N THR A 11 1.52 -30.14 -9.22
CA THR A 11 2.64 -29.21 -9.46
C THR A 11 2.82 -28.16 -8.36
N CYS A 12 1.84 -27.94 -7.47
CA CYS A 12 1.95 -26.91 -6.43
C CYS A 12 3.02 -27.24 -5.38
N SER A 13 4.13 -26.50 -5.34
CA SER A 13 5.20 -26.70 -4.33
C SER A 13 4.80 -26.36 -2.89
N GLY A 14 3.78 -25.53 -2.70
CA GLY A 14 3.39 -25.03 -1.39
C GLY A 14 4.19 -23.80 -0.91
N CYS A 15 4.86 -23.06 -1.81
CA CYS A 15 5.76 -21.95 -1.47
C CYS A 15 5.11 -20.68 -0.90
N THR A 16 3.77 -20.59 -0.88
CA THR A 16 2.95 -19.50 -0.30
C THR A 16 2.95 -18.15 -1.04
N GLN A 17 3.75 -17.96 -2.08
CA GLN A 17 3.83 -16.67 -2.80
C GLN A 17 2.48 -16.17 -3.34
N CYS A 18 1.65 -17.07 -3.87
CA CYS A 18 0.32 -16.72 -4.40
C CYS A 18 -0.66 -16.22 -3.33
N VAL A 19 -0.49 -16.64 -2.06
CA VAL A 19 -1.27 -16.15 -0.92
C VAL A 19 -0.86 -14.71 -0.61
N LEU A 20 0.45 -14.45 -0.52
CA LEU A 20 0.99 -13.12 -0.23
C LEU A 20 0.61 -12.08 -1.30
N ASP A 21 0.47 -12.51 -2.54
CA ASP A 21 0.15 -11.63 -3.67
C ASP A 21 -1.34 -11.46 -3.94
N CYS A 22 -2.20 -12.27 -3.33
CA CYS A 22 -3.64 -12.18 -3.58
C CYS A 22 -4.22 -10.92 -2.94
N PRO A 23 -4.65 -9.91 -3.73
CA PRO A 23 -5.16 -8.67 -3.14
C PRO A 23 -6.57 -8.82 -2.54
N TYR A 24 -7.20 -9.97 -2.74
CA TYR A 24 -8.56 -10.31 -2.29
C TYR A 24 -8.57 -11.39 -1.21
N GLU A 25 -7.38 -11.81 -0.73
CA GLU A 25 -7.24 -12.83 0.32
C GLU A 25 -7.99 -14.14 0.00
N ALA A 26 -8.17 -14.42 -1.29
CA ALA A 26 -8.93 -15.56 -1.78
C ALA A 26 -8.15 -16.89 -1.78
N ILE A 27 -6.91 -16.89 -1.28
CA ILE A 27 -6.03 -18.07 -1.34
C ILE A 27 -5.54 -18.35 0.08
N SER A 28 -5.66 -19.60 0.51
CA SER A 28 -5.18 -20.12 1.78
C SER A 28 -4.30 -21.35 1.56
N MET A 29 -3.44 -21.67 2.54
CA MET A 29 -2.62 -22.89 2.51
C MET A 29 -3.25 -23.97 3.38
N HIS A 30 -3.37 -25.18 2.84
CA HIS A 30 -3.88 -26.35 3.54
C HIS A 30 -2.86 -27.50 3.49
N PRO A 31 -2.92 -28.47 4.40
CA PRO A 31 -2.11 -29.69 4.28
C PRO A 31 -2.42 -30.41 2.96
N HIS A 32 -1.39 -30.78 2.20
CA HIS A 32 -1.57 -31.63 1.03
C HIS A 32 -1.93 -33.05 1.48
N THR A 33 -2.74 -33.76 0.68
CA THR A 33 -3.13 -35.16 0.90
C THR A 33 -1.94 -36.13 1.05
N SER A 34 -0.76 -35.79 0.54
CA SER A 34 0.47 -36.59 0.65
C SER A 34 1.27 -36.30 1.92
N GLY A 35 0.83 -35.33 2.74
CA GLY A 35 1.39 -34.98 4.05
C GLY A 35 2.73 -34.25 4.06
N LYS A 36 3.44 -34.17 2.91
CA LYS A 36 4.82 -33.66 2.86
C LYS A 36 4.98 -32.18 2.52
N ARG A 37 3.90 -31.51 2.09
CA ARG A 37 3.90 -30.09 1.70
C ARG A 37 2.55 -29.44 1.93
N LEU A 38 2.52 -28.11 1.93
CA LEU A 38 1.27 -27.34 1.87
C LEU A 38 0.74 -27.30 0.43
N LEU A 39 -0.57 -27.14 0.29
CA LEU A 39 -1.30 -26.99 -0.96
C LEU A 39 -2.09 -25.69 -0.90
N ALA A 40 -1.92 -24.85 -1.93
CA ALA A 40 -2.76 -23.66 -2.08
C ALA A 40 -4.20 -24.10 -2.39
N SER A 41 -5.18 -23.46 -1.75
CA SER A 41 -6.60 -23.60 -2.03
C SER A 41 -7.18 -22.22 -2.34
N VAL A 42 -8.04 -22.15 -3.35
CA VAL A 42 -8.70 -20.90 -3.76
C VAL A 42 -10.13 -20.94 -3.27
N ASP A 43 -10.55 -19.95 -2.50
CA ASP A 43 -11.96 -19.71 -2.16
C ASP A 43 -12.67 -19.06 -3.37
N PRO A 44 -13.60 -19.77 -4.05
CA PRO A 44 -14.32 -19.22 -5.19
C PRO A 44 -15.21 -18.03 -4.83
N ALA A 45 -15.62 -17.87 -3.57
CA ALA A 45 -16.46 -16.77 -3.12
C ALA A 45 -15.70 -15.44 -3.03
N LEU A 46 -14.39 -15.49 -2.81
CA LEU A 46 -13.51 -14.31 -2.74
C LEU A 46 -12.77 -14.05 -4.07
N CYS A 47 -12.56 -15.08 -4.88
CA CYS A 47 -11.75 -14.98 -6.09
C CYS A 47 -12.46 -14.19 -7.22
N VAL A 48 -11.98 -12.98 -7.52
CA VAL A 48 -12.49 -12.17 -8.65
C VAL A 48 -11.86 -12.52 -10.01
N SER A 49 -11.09 -13.62 -10.09
CA SER A 49 -10.44 -14.07 -11.33
C SER A 49 -9.46 -13.02 -11.93
N CYS A 50 -8.66 -12.36 -11.09
CA CYS A 50 -7.72 -11.32 -11.53
C CYS A 50 -6.44 -11.87 -12.20
N ALA A 51 -6.09 -13.15 -12.01
CA ALA A 51 -4.88 -13.80 -12.53
C ALA A 51 -3.52 -13.33 -11.96
N ILE A 52 -3.47 -12.55 -10.87
CA ILE A 52 -2.20 -12.24 -10.18
C ILE A 52 -1.53 -13.52 -9.67
N CYS A 53 -2.30 -14.45 -9.11
CA CYS A 53 -1.79 -15.73 -8.63
C CYS A 53 -1.06 -16.54 -9.72
N ALA A 54 -1.53 -16.47 -10.96
CA ALA A 54 -0.86 -17.10 -12.10
C ALA A 54 0.49 -16.43 -12.42
N ALA A 55 0.61 -15.13 -12.20
CA ALA A 55 1.85 -14.39 -12.37
C ALA A 55 2.87 -14.66 -11.25
N SER A 56 2.37 -14.99 -10.05
CA SER A 56 3.14 -15.22 -8.82
C SER A 56 3.62 -16.66 -8.63
N CYS A 57 3.13 -17.60 -9.41
CA CYS A 57 3.41 -19.04 -9.20
C CYS A 57 4.51 -19.53 -10.13
N ASP A 58 5.70 -19.72 -9.55
CA ASP A 58 6.89 -20.24 -10.23
C ASP A 58 6.66 -21.65 -10.82
N ASP A 59 5.88 -22.51 -10.14
CA ASP A 59 5.55 -23.86 -10.61
C ASP A 59 4.39 -23.91 -11.62
N HIS A 60 3.86 -22.76 -12.02
CA HIS A 60 2.69 -22.64 -12.90
C HIS A 60 1.44 -23.40 -12.43
N ALA A 61 1.33 -23.64 -11.12
CA ALA A 61 0.32 -24.52 -10.55
C ALA A 61 -1.04 -23.86 -10.31
N ILE A 62 -1.18 -22.54 -10.42
CA ILE A 62 -2.42 -21.83 -10.10
C ILE A 62 -2.76 -20.79 -11.16
N GLY A 63 -4.05 -20.64 -11.45
CA GLY A 63 -4.54 -19.54 -12.28
C GLY A 63 -5.99 -19.71 -12.69
N PRO A 64 -6.65 -18.66 -13.20
CA PRO A 64 -7.96 -18.79 -13.81
C PRO A 64 -7.86 -19.41 -15.20
N PRO A 65 -8.92 -20.08 -15.68
CA PRO A 65 -8.95 -20.67 -17.02
C PRO A 65 -8.59 -19.64 -18.11
N ASN A 66 -7.83 -20.08 -19.12
CA ASN A 66 -7.33 -19.29 -20.25
C ASN A 66 -6.33 -18.18 -19.90
N ARG A 67 -5.85 -18.10 -18.65
CA ARG A 67 -4.92 -17.08 -18.13
C ARG A 67 -3.90 -17.62 -17.13
N THR A 68 -3.72 -18.95 -17.06
CA THR A 68 -2.60 -19.57 -16.34
C THR A 68 -1.26 -19.15 -16.96
N ALA A 69 -0.15 -19.30 -16.23
CA ALA A 69 1.18 -18.97 -16.76
C ALA A 69 1.47 -19.72 -18.06
N ILE A 70 1.18 -21.03 -18.13
CA ILE A 70 1.36 -21.88 -19.31
C ILE A 70 0.57 -21.33 -20.51
N GLU A 71 -0.70 -20.97 -20.32
CA GLU A 71 -1.54 -20.41 -21.38
C GLU A 71 -1.06 -19.03 -21.83
N GLN A 72 -0.56 -18.19 -20.90
CA GLN A 72 0.06 -16.91 -21.24
C GLN A 72 1.34 -17.09 -22.08
N ILE A 73 2.20 -18.03 -21.71
CA ILE A 73 3.43 -18.35 -22.46
C ILE A 73 3.09 -18.87 -23.85
N ALA A 74 2.11 -19.78 -23.95
CA ALA A 74 1.64 -20.31 -25.24
C ALA A 74 1.10 -19.18 -26.15
N ARG A 75 0.28 -18.29 -25.60
CA ARG A 75 -0.22 -17.11 -26.33
C ARG A 75 0.90 -16.18 -26.79
N THR A 76 1.91 -16.00 -25.94
CA THR A 76 3.09 -15.19 -26.27
C THR A 76 3.86 -15.81 -27.43
N LYS A 77 4.07 -17.13 -27.42
CA LYS A 77 4.74 -17.86 -28.52
C LYS A 77 3.97 -17.72 -29.84
N ALA A 78 2.65 -17.87 -29.81
CA ALA A 78 1.80 -17.67 -31.00
C ALA A 78 1.88 -16.22 -31.52
N PHE A 79 1.78 -15.23 -30.63
CA PHE A 79 1.93 -13.81 -30.97
C PHE A 79 3.28 -13.51 -31.64
N LEU A 80 4.37 -14.09 -31.13
CA LEU A 80 5.70 -13.92 -31.71
C LEU A 80 5.82 -14.58 -33.10
N GLN A 81 5.17 -15.72 -33.32
CA GLN A 81 5.16 -16.41 -34.61
C GLN A 81 4.37 -15.64 -35.67
N GLU A 82 3.25 -15.01 -35.29
CA GLU A 82 2.35 -14.32 -36.21
C GLU A 82 2.76 -12.88 -36.51
N GLY A 83 3.32 -12.15 -35.53
CA GLY A 83 3.51 -10.69 -35.62
C GLY A 83 4.94 -10.18 -35.44
N LEU A 84 5.88 -11.00 -34.96
CA LEU A 84 7.20 -10.57 -34.51
C LEU A 84 8.34 -11.36 -35.17
N THR A 85 8.38 -11.35 -36.50
CA THR A 85 9.56 -11.70 -37.29
C THR A 85 10.57 -10.55 -37.28
N ASP A 86 11.14 -10.28 -36.12
CA ASP A 86 12.24 -9.31 -35.97
C ASP A 86 13.56 -9.96 -36.39
N LYS A 87 13.79 -10.09 -37.70
CA LYS A 87 15.04 -10.65 -38.25
C LYS A 87 16.25 -9.76 -37.95
N ASP A 88 16.01 -8.46 -37.72
CA ASP A 88 17.04 -7.43 -37.56
C ASP A 88 17.26 -6.98 -36.11
N GLY A 89 16.48 -7.50 -35.16
CA GLY A 89 16.63 -7.22 -33.73
C GLY A 89 16.33 -5.77 -33.35
N GLN A 90 15.39 -5.11 -34.03
CA GLN A 90 15.07 -3.70 -33.85
C GLN A 90 13.70 -3.43 -33.20
N LYS A 91 12.82 -4.44 -33.11
CA LYS A 91 11.45 -4.24 -32.63
C LYS A 91 11.40 -4.08 -31.12
N VAL A 92 10.66 -3.08 -30.65
CA VAL A 92 10.33 -2.89 -29.24
C VAL A 92 8.90 -3.39 -28.99
N VAL A 93 8.74 -4.27 -28.00
CA VAL A 93 7.41 -4.75 -27.58
C VAL A 93 6.89 -3.90 -26.45
N VAL A 94 5.71 -3.30 -26.63
CA VAL A 94 5.04 -2.50 -25.60
C VAL A 94 3.91 -3.32 -24.99
N LEU A 95 4.08 -3.72 -23.72
CA LEU A 95 3.05 -4.36 -22.92
C LEU A 95 2.19 -3.27 -22.26
N ALA A 96 0.98 -3.06 -22.78
CA ALA A 96 0.07 -2.03 -22.31
C ALA A 96 -1.05 -2.62 -21.44
N CYS A 97 -1.17 -2.14 -20.21
CA CYS A 97 -2.25 -2.51 -19.29
C CYS A 97 -3.63 -2.11 -19.86
N GLY A 98 -4.49 -3.09 -20.12
CA GLY A 98 -5.83 -2.90 -20.67
C GLY A 98 -6.82 -2.24 -19.71
N LYS A 99 -6.47 -2.12 -18.41
CA LYS A 99 -7.23 -1.29 -17.46
C LYS A 99 -7.00 0.22 -17.62
N ASN A 100 -5.99 0.63 -18.41
CA ASN A 100 -5.78 2.02 -18.82
C ASN A 100 -6.21 2.16 -20.31
N GLY A 101 -7.53 2.30 -20.52
CA GLY A 101 -8.15 2.20 -21.84
C GLY A 101 -7.72 3.30 -22.80
N ARG A 102 -7.64 4.55 -22.33
CA ARG A 102 -7.27 5.69 -23.19
C ARG A 102 -5.83 5.60 -23.69
N MET A 103 -4.89 5.22 -22.83
CA MET A 103 -3.50 5.00 -23.23
C MET A 103 -3.38 3.90 -24.29
N LEU A 104 -4.15 2.82 -24.17
CA LEU A 104 -4.14 1.72 -25.13
C LEU A 104 -4.59 2.18 -26.53
N GLU A 105 -5.60 3.04 -26.61
CA GLU A 105 -6.06 3.63 -27.87
C GLU A 105 -5.01 4.53 -28.51
N ASP A 106 -4.36 5.38 -27.72
CA ASP A 106 -3.31 6.26 -28.21
C ASP A 106 -2.10 5.44 -28.71
N LEU A 107 -1.67 4.41 -27.97
CA LEU A 107 -0.59 3.51 -28.42
C LEU A 107 -0.92 2.80 -29.74
N ARG A 108 -2.15 2.32 -29.92
CA ARG A 108 -2.58 1.70 -31.18
C ARG A 108 -2.43 2.63 -32.38
N ARG A 109 -2.69 3.93 -32.20
CA ARG A 109 -2.49 4.93 -33.27
C ARG A 109 -1.03 5.09 -33.64
N LEU A 110 -0.11 4.97 -32.69
CA LEU A 110 1.33 5.07 -32.97
C LEU A 110 1.92 3.81 -33.57
N ILE A 111 1.48 2.63 -33.14
CA ILE A 111 1.87 1.37 -33.79
C ILE A 111 1.38 1.32 -35.26
N ALA A 112 0.26 1.96 -35.58
CA ALA A 112 -0.21 2.06 -36.95
C ALA A 112 0.73 2.88 -37.87
N VAL A 113 1.65 3.67 -37.32
CA VAL A 113 2.59 4.50 -38.09
C VAL A 113 4.07 4.11 -37.89
N ASP A 114 4.40 3.29 -36.88
CA ASP A 114 5.78 2.86 -36.59
C ASP A 114 5.86 1.32 -36.48
N GLU A 115 6.32 0.68 -37.56
CA GLU A 115 6.48 -0.78 -37.66
C GLU A 115 7.55 -1.37 -36.73
N THR A 116 8.38 -0.52 -36.11
CA THR A 116 9.39 -0.93 -35.11
C THR A 116 8.79 -1.12 -33.72
N ILE A 117 7.53 -0.72 -33.50
CA ILE A 117 6.83 -0.87 -32.23
C ILE A 117 5.73 -1.92 -32.39
N CYS A 118 5.71 -2.90 -31.49
CA CYS A 118 4.68 -3.94 -31.48
C CYS A 118 3.89 -3.90 -30.17
N LEU A 119 2.56 -3.80 -30.27
CA LEU A 119 1.69 -3.82 -29.09
C LEU A 119 1.44 -5.26 -28.63
N TYR A 120 1.72 -5.55 -27.36
CA TYR A 120 1.27 -6.75 -26.70
C TYR A 120 0.20 -6.38 -25.66
N PRO A 121 -1.09 -6.42 -25.99
CA PRO A 121 -2.14 -6.03 -25.06
C PRO A 121 -2.26 -7.05 -23.93
N VAL A 122 -2.35 -6.57 -22.69
CA VAL A 122 -2.49 -7.41 -21.51
C VAL A 122 -3.65 -6.91 -20.64
N ASP A 123 -4.39 -7.79 -19.97
CA ASP A 123 -5.50 -7.35 -19.11
C ASP A 123 -5.01 -6.42 -17.99
N CYS A 124 -3.93 -6.82 -17.32
CA CYS A 124 -3.25 -6.03 -16.30
C CYS A 124 -1.76 -6.41 -16.28
N CYS A 125 -0.87 -5.44 -16.15
CA CYS A 125 0.57 -5.72 -16.10
C CYS A 125 0.97 -6.64 -14.92
N GLY A 126 0.26 -6.55 -13.80
CA GLY A 126 0.49 -7.42 -12.63
C GLY A 126 0.18 -8.89 -12.85
N THR A 127 -0.52 -9.25 -13.92
CA THR A 127 -0.91 -10.64 -14.21
C THR A 127 0.08 -11.35 -15.12
N ILE A 128 1.11 -10.64 -15.58
CA ILE A 128 2.10 -11.16 -16.53
C ILE A 128 3.15 -11.95 -15.78
N HIS A 129 3.26 -13.25 -16.08
CA HIS A 129 4.30 -14.12 -15.54
C HIS A 129 5.70 -13.69 -16.03
N SER A 130 6.75 -13.91 -15.24
CA SER A 130 8.12 -13.51 -15.62
C SER A 130 8.57 -14.20 -16.92
N GLU A 131 8.25 -15.48 -17.11
CA GLU A 131 8.57 -16.23 -18.35
C GLU A 131 7.91 -15.64 -19.61
N VAL A 132 6.80 -14.91 -19.49
CA VAL A 132 6.22 -14.17 -20.64
C VAL A 132 7.18 -13.07 -21.09
N LEU A 133 7.78 -12.33 -20.15
CA LEU A 133 8.77 -11.30 -20.46
C LEU A 133 10.04 -11.93 -21.06
N GLU A 134 10.48 -13.07 -20.53
CA GLU A 134 11.62 -13.82 -21.06
C GLU A 134 11.37 -14.30 -22.49
N THR A 135 10.18 -14.85 -22.74
CA THR A 135 9.75 -15.31 -24.06
C THR A 135 9.74 -14.15 -25.05
N LEU A 136 9.18 -12.99 -24.68
CA LEU A 136 9.21 -11.78 -25.52
C LEU A 136 10.65 -11.32 -25.81
N LEU A 137 11.48 -11.17 -24.76
CA LEU A 137 12.86 -10.70 -24.87
C LEU A 137 13.80 -11.67 -25.61
N SER A 138 13.37 -12.93 -25.82
CA SER A 138 14.09 -13.87 -26.68
C SER A 138 13.97 -13.54 -28.18
N LYS A 139 13.02 -12.67 -28.58
CA LYS A 139 12.69 -12.37 -29.98
C LYS A 139 12.58 -10.88 -30.33
N CYS A 140 12.60 -9.96 -29.37
CA CYS A 140 12.55 -8.51 -29.63
C CYS A 140 13.81 -7.79 -29.14
N ALA A 141 14.10 -6.58 -29.64
CA ALA A 141 15.21 -5.75 -29.16
C ALA A 141 15.10 -5.39 -27.67
N GLY A 142 13.88 -5.09 -27.24
CA GLY A 142 13.55 -4.79 -25.86
C GLY A 142 12.05 -4.74 -25.62
N ALA A 143 11.67 -4.65 -24.35
CA ALA A 143 10.28 -4.60 -23.93
C ALA A 143 10.03 -3.41 -23.01
N MET A 144 8.87 -2.77 -23.18
CA MET A 144 8.41 -1.74 -22.30
C MET A 144 7.08 -2.16 -21.67
N LEU A 145 7.01 -2.19 -20.35
CA LEU A 145 5.80 -2.49 -19.62
C LEU A 145 5.20 -1.20 -19.05
N LEU A 146 3.98 -0.91 -19.49
CA LEU A 146 3.22 0.28 -19.11
C LEU A 146 2.14 -0.12 -18.10
N GLY A 147 2.27 0.41 -16.89
CA GLY A 147 1.35 0.16 -15.79
C GLY A 147 0.58 1.41 -15.36
N CYS A 148 -0.40 1.21 -14.48
CA CYS A 148 -1.10 2.31 -13.81
C CYS A 148 -0.17 2.97 -12.77
N PRO A 149 -0.38 4.26 -12.45
CA PRO A 149 0.25 4.92 -11.31
C PRO A 149 0.01 4.17 -9.99
N VAL A 150 0.92 4.33 -9.04
CA VAL A 150 0.78 3.77 -7.69
C VAL A 150 -0.52 4.28 -7.07
N GLY A 151 -1.31 3.37 -6.48
CA GLY A 151 -2.63 3.68 -5.91
C GLY A 151 -3.80 3.66 -6.92
N ASN A 152 -3.54 3.66 -8.23
CA ASN A 152 -4.59 3.68 -9.26
C ASN A 152 -4.86 2.30 -9.89
N CYS A 153 -4.18 1.25 -9.45
CA CYS A 153 -4.37 -0.09 -10.00
C CYS A 153 -5.64 -0.74 -9.43
N ILE A 154 -6.56 -1.17 -10.31
CA ILE A 154 -7.78 -1.92 -9.92
C ILE A 154 -7.43 -3.22 -9.18
N ASN A 155 -6.30 -3.83 -9.54
CA ASN A 155 -5.79 -5.03 -8.87
C ASN A 155 -4.77 -4.70 -7.77
N ARG A 156 -4.91 -3.51 -7.13
CA ARG A 156 -4.10 -2.95 -6.04
C ARG A 156 -2.67 -2.56 -6.41
N ASP A 157 -1.83 -3.50 -6.86
CA ASP A 157 -0.37 -3.30 -6.91
C ASP A 157 0.33 -3.91 -8.15
N GLY A 158 -0.35 -3.98 -9.30
CA GLY A 158 0.16 -4.74 -10.46
C GLY A 158 1.56 -4.33 -10.95
N LEU A 159 1.85 -3.03 -11.07
CA LEU A 159 3.15 -2.54 -11.53
C LEU A 159 4.26 -2.78 -10.48
N ARG A 160 3.92 -2.67 -9.19
CA ARG A 160 4.85 -2.96 -8.09
C ARG A 160 5.23 -4.44 -8.08
N LEU A 161 4.26 -5.34 -8.20
CA LEU A 161 4.47 -6.79 -8.19
C LEU A 161 5.38 -7.25 -9.34
N VAL A 162 5.16 -6.76 -10.57
CA VAL A 162 6.04 -7.11 -11.70
C VAL A 162 7.44 -6.52 -11.54
N ARG A 163 7.56 -5.29 -11.03
CA ARG A 163 8.86 -4.68 -10.72
C ARG A 163 9.63 -5.50 -9.70
N GLU A 164 9.00 -5.92 -8.60
CA GLU A 164 9.63 -6.75 -7.57
C GLU A 164 10.10 -8.10 -8.12
N ARG A 165 9.38 -8.69 -9.09
CA ARG A 165 9.79 -9.92 -9.77
C ARG A 165 11.02 -9.76 -10.67
N ILE A 166 11.05 -8.68 -11.44
CA ILE A 166 12.16 -8.36 -12.34
C ILE A 166 13.47 -8.07 -11.58
N PHE A 167 13.35 -7.39 -10.44
CA PHE A 167 14.49 -6.98 -9.61
C PHE A 167 14.75 -7.93 -8.42
N GLU A 168 14.38 -9.20 -8.57
CA GLU A 168 14.73 -10.30 -7.66
C GLU A 168 14.29 -10.11 -6.19
N LYS A 169 13.19 -9.39 -5.96
CA LYS A 169 12.58 -9.19 -4.64
C LYS A 169 11.38 -10.12 -4.39
N ARG A 170 10.84 -10.73 -5.46
CA ARG A 170 9.66 -11.60 -5.42
C ARG A 170 9.76 -12.68 -6.50
N VAL A 171 9.39 -13.92 -6.23
CA VAL A 171 9.33 -14.97 -7.27
C VAL A 171 8.04 -14.84 -8.09
N PRO A 172 7.97 -15.36 -9.33
CA PRO A 172 9.05 -15.91 -10.16
C PRO A 172 10.06 -14.83 -10.56
N PHE A 173 11.35 -15.09 -10.40
CA PHE A 173 12.40 -14.16 -10.81
C PHE A 173 12.58 -14.16 -12.32
N LEU A 174 13.00 -13.03 -12.88
CA LEU A 174 13.46 -12.99 -14.26
C LEU A 174 14.79 -13.73 -14.39
N HIS A 175 14.89 -14.65 -15.36
CA HIS A 175 16.08 -15.46 -15.58
C HIS A 175 17.32 -14.60 -15.82
N ARG A 176 18.46 -15.02 -15.24
CA ARG A 176 19.72 -14.23 -15.22
C ARG A 176 20.32 -13.95 -16.59
N SER A 177 19.98 -14.76 -17.61
CA SER A 177 20.42 -14.53 -18.99
C SER A 177 19.76 -13.33 -19.65
N ILE A 178 18.65 -12.83 -19.08
CA ILE A 178 17.94 -11.69 -19.64
C ILE A 178 18.59 -10.39 -19.17
N GLU A 179 19.06 -9.60 -20.14
CA GLU A 179 19.63 -8.28 -19.88
C GLU A 179 18.52 -7.30 -19.47
N ARG A 180 18.44 -6.98 -18.17
CA ARG A 180 17.42 -6.09 -17.61
C ARG A 180 17.41 -4.69 -18.21
N SER A 181 18.52 -4.21 -18.77
CA SER A 181 18.60 -2.91 -19.46
C SER A 181 17.69 -2.85 -20.70
N ARG A 182 17.31 -4.01 -21.26
CA ARG A 182 16.36 -4.15 -22.37
C ARG A 182 14.90 -4.06 -21.95
N LEU A 183 14.64 -3.98 -20.65
CA LEU A 183 13.30 -3.90 -20.08
C LEU A 183 13.10 -2.56 -19.37
N SER A 184 12.08 -1.81 -19.78
CA SER A 184 11.69 -0.57 -19.11
C SER A 184 10.31 -0.71 -18.49
N LEU A 185 10.14 -0.18 -17.28
CA LEU A 185 8.88 -0.13 -16.56
C LEU A 185 8.53 1.30 -16.25
N CYS A 186 7.36 1.74 -16.70
CA CYS A 186 6.87 3.07 -16.42
C CYS A 186 5.39 3.05 -16.03
N ALA A 187 5.03 3.99 -15.17
CA ALA A 187 3.66 4.24 -14.79
C ALA A 187 3.15 5.46 -15.55
N PHE A 188 1.97 5.35 -16.16
CA PHE A 188 1.32 6.47 -16.83
C PHE A 188 -0.17 6.48 -16.51
N SER A 189 -0.71 7.67 -16.28
CA SER A 189 -2.14 7.88 -16.28
C SER A 189 -2.68 8.03 -17.70
N ASP A 190 -4.00 7.90 -17.84
CA ASP A 190 -4.75 8.04 -19.10
C ASP A 190 -4.49 9.38 -19.83
N LYS A 191 -3.98 10.41 -19.15
CA LYS A 191 -3.69 11.74 -19.74
C LYS A 191 -2.21 11.97 -20.07
N GLU A 192 -1.36 10.99 -19.81
CA GLU A 192 0.10 11.09 -19.96
C GLU A 192 0.63 10.27 -21.15
N ALA A 193 -0.23 10.00 -22.14
CA ALA A 193 0.14 9.20 -23.32
C ALA A 193 1.42 9.73 -24.01
N HIS A 194 1.57 11.05 -24.15
CA HIS A 194 2.78 11.66 -24.72
C HIS A 194 4.08 11.30 -23.98
N LEU A 195 4.02 11.15 -22.65
CA LEU A 195 5.18 10.72 -21.84
C LEU A 195 5.48 9.24 -22.09
N ALA A 196 4.44 8.40 -22.24
CA ALA A 196 4.60 7.00 -22.59
C ALA A 196 5.34 6.83 -23.93
N LEU A 197 4.97 7.64 -24.93
CA LEU A 197 5.61 7.60 -26.25
C LEU A 197 7.06 8.08 -26.22
N SER A 198 7.30 9.17 -25.50
CA SER A 198 8.66 9.69 -25.29
C SER A 198 9.54 8.63 -24.62
N ALA A 199 8.99 7.88 -23.67
CA ALA A 199 9.70 6.81 -22.99
C ALA A 199 9.95 5.58 -23.89
N VAL A 200 9.01 5.22 -24.78
CA VAL A 200 9.23 4.17 -25.80
C VAL A 200 10.37 4.57 -26.75
N GLN A 201 10.35 5.82 -27.25
CA GLN A 201 11.41 6.34 -28.12
C GLN A 201 12.76 6.38 -27.39
N HIS A 202 12.77 6.78 -26.12
CA HIS A 202 13.98 6.78 -25.30
C HIS A 202 14.56 5.37 -25.12
N LEU A 203 13.72 4.38 -24.80
CA LEU A 203 14.13 2.98 -24.73
C LEU A 203 14.76 2.53 -26.06
N ARG A 204 14.10 2.81 -27.20
CA ARG A 204 14.62 2.48 -28.52
C ARG A 204 16.00 3.09 -28.77
N SER A 205 16.18 4.37 -28.46
CA SER A 205 17.47 5.05 -28.62
C SER A 205 18.60 4.44 -27.76
N ASN A 206 18.27 3.93 -26.58
CA ASN A 206 19.25 3.28 -25.70
C ASN A 206 19.55 1.84 -26.11
N LEU A 207 18.61 1.16 -26.76
CA LEU A 207 18.81 -0.19 -27.28
C LEU A 207 19.84 -0.23 -28.41
N VAL A 208 19.95 0.83 -29.21
CA VAL A 208 20.95 0.99 -30.29
C VAL A 208 22.38 1.17 -29.74
N LYS A 209 22.55 1.64 -28.50
CA LYS A 209 23.88 1.83 -27.87
C LYS A 209 24.47 0.51 -27.39
N THR A 210 25.78 0.34 -27.53
CA THR A 210 26.48 -0.86 -27.02
C THR A 210 26.39 -0.96 -25.49
N PRO A 211 26.46 -2.16 -24.88
CA PRO A 211 26.41 -2.31 -23.41
C PRO A 211 27.46 -1.47 -22.68
N ARG A 212 28.65 -1.30 -23.28
CA ARG A 212 29.74 -0.45 -22.77
C ARG A 212 29.40 1.04 -22.80
N GLU A 213 28.63 1.50 -23.79
CA GLU A 213 28.12 2.87 -23.87
C GLU A 213 26.91 3.11 -22.94
N ARG A 214 26.12 2.07 -22.63
CA ARG A 214 25.05 2.15 -21.62
C ARG A 214 25.60 2.36 -20.21
N GLU A 215 26.77 1.79 -19.89
CA GLU A 215 27.48 2.03 -18.63
C GLU A 215 28.33 3.31 -18.64
N ALA A 216 28.71 3.82 -19.82
CA ALA A 216 29.57 5.00 -19.97
C ALA A 216 28.91 6.33 -19.56
N PHE A 217 27.59 6.35 -19.32
CA PHE A 217 26.90 7.46 -18.68
C PHE A 217 27.02 7.38 -17.15
N LYS A 218 28.24 7.24 -16.64
CA LYS A 218 28.58 7.59 -15.26
C LYS A 218 29.23 8.97 -15.32
N GLU A 219 28.48 9.98 -14.89
CA GLU A 219 28.99 11.35 -14.74
C GLU A 219 30.35 11.35 -14.01
N PRO A 220 31.27 12.27 -14.34
CA PRO A 220 32.57 12.35 -13.69
C PRO A 220 32.39 12.66 -12.20
N TRP A 221 32.57 11.65 -11.33
CA TRP A 221 32.11 11.69 -9.93
C TRP A 221 32.87 12.69 -9.04
N LEU A 222 34.11 13.05 -9.40
CA LEU A 222 35.06 13.66 -8.47
C LEU A 222 34.79 15.14 -8.13
N PRO A 223 34.48 16.04 -9.08
CA PRO A 223 34.24 17.46 -8.75
C PRO A 223 32.84 17.73 -8.17
N PHE A 224 31.86 16.84 -8.38
CA PHE A 224 30.48 17.02 -7.92
C PHE A 224 30.29 16.64 -6.44
N PHE A 225 30.95 15.56 -5.99
CA PHE A 225 30.88 15.11 -4.59
C PHE A 225 31.45 16.17 -3.64
N LEU A 226 32.64 16.72 -3.96
CA LEU A 226 33.32 17.69 -3.11
C LEU A 226 32.49 18.98 -2.90
N ARG A 227 31.81 19.46 -3.95
CA ARG A 227 30.93 20.64 -3.87
C ARG A 227 29.68 20.39 -3.02
N ARG A 228 29.05 19.20 -3.14
CA ARG A 228 27.89 18.85 -2.31
C ARG A 228 28.28 18.65 -0.85
N THR A 229 29.40 17.99 -0.55
CA THR A 229 29.83 17.77 0.84
C THR A 229 30.09 19.09 1.56
N VAL A 230 30.74 20.05 0.90
CA VAL A 230 30.99 21.38 1.49
C VAL A 230 29.68 22.16 1.67
N ALA A 231 28.79 22.18 0.67
CA ALA A 231 27.50 22.85 0.80
C ALA A 231 26.63 22.25 1.91
N THR A 232 26.59 20.91 2.02
CA THR A 232 25.88 20.22 3.09
C THR A 232 26.48 20.52 4.46
N ALA A 233 27.81 20.55 4.58
CA ALA A 233 28.48 20.89 5.85
C ALA A 233 28.18 22.34 6.29
N VAL A 234 28.17 23.30 5.37
CA VAL A 234 27.84 24.70 5.67
C VAL A 234 26.38 24.84 6.12
N VAL A 235 25.44 24.18 5.44
CA VAL A 235 24.02 24.21 5.81
C VAL A 235 23.81 23.58 7.19
N LEU A 236 24.40 22.41 7.45
CA LEU A 236 24.31 21.76 8.76
C LEU A 236 24.95 22.58 9.87
N GLY A 237 26.10 23.24 9.60
CA GLY A 237 26.73 24.16 10.53
C GLY A 237 25.87 25.39 10.83
N GLY A 238 25.20 25.95 9.82
CA GLY A 238 24.25 27.06 10.00
C GLY A 238 23.03 26.66 10.83
N ILE A 239 22.46 25.48 10.58
CA ILE A 239 21.35 24.94 11.38
C ILE A 239 21.80 24.71 12.82
N ALA A 240 22.98 24.15 13.04
CA ALA A 240 23.53 23.94 14.38
C ALA A 240 23.71 25.27 15.13
N ALA A 241 24.27 26.29 14.48
CA ALA A 241 24.45 27.61 15.08
C ALA A 241 23.11 28.28 15.43
N ILE A 242 22.12 28.21 14.53
CA ILE A 242 20.77 28.76 14.78
C ILE A 242 20.06 27.98 15.88
N SER A 243 20.24 26.66 15.97
CA SER A 243 19.63 25.82 17.01
C SER A 243 20.10 26.14 18.43
N GLN A 244 21.28 26.75 18.57
CA GLN A 244 21.82 27.20 19.86
C GLN A 244 21.25 28.56 20.29
N PHE A 245 20.58 29.27 19.40
CA PHE A 245 19.89 30.52 19.72
C PHE A 245 18.55 30.18 20.38
N LEU A 246 18.53 30.21 21.72
CA LEU A 246 17.33 29.96 22.52
C LEU A 246 16.23 30.98 22.18
N TYR A 247 15.29 30.55 21.35
CA TYR A 247 14.08 31.30 21.04
C TYR A 247 13.04 31.04 22.14
N GLY A 248 12.89 31.97 23.06
CA GLY A 248 11.82 31.93 24.07
C GLY A 248 12.15 32.68 25.36
N SER A 249 11.11 33.25 25.98
CA SER A 249 11.21 33.76 27.35
C SER A 249 11.28 32.59 28.34
N ALA A 250 11.94 32.79 29.49
CA ALA A 250 11.90 31.80 30.58
C ALA A 250 10.43 31.45 30.91
N PRO A 251 10.08 30.16 30.99
CA PRO A 251 8.70 29.75 31.25
C PRO A 251 8.25 30.28 32.62
N ASN A 252 7.01 30.76 32.68
CA ASN A 252 6.37 31.28 33.90
C ASN A 252 5.28 30.35 34.44
N SER A 253 4.97 29.26 33.71
CA SER A 253 4.00 28.24 34.07
C SER A 253 4.52 26.85 33.73
N SER A 254 3.91 25.84 34.33
CA SER A 254 3.98 24.44 33.92
C SER A 254 2.76 24.10 33.07
N ILE A 255 2.79 22.95 32.38
CA ILE A 255 1.66 22.45 31.60
C ILE A 255 1.27 21.08 32.11
N PHE A 256 0.00 20.92 32.49
CA PHE A 256 -0.61 19.62 32.71
C PHE A 256 -1.40 19.25 31.45
N ARG A 257 -0.91 18.27 30.70
CA ARG A 257 -1.45 17.87 29.40
C ARG A 257 -2.30 16.62 29.55
N VAL A 258 -3.56 16.71 29.16
CA VAL A 258 -4.45 15.55 29.04
C VAL A 258 -4.42 15.10 27.58
N ALA A 259 -3.83 13.92 27.32
CA ALA A 259 -3.74 13.34 26.00
C ALA A 259 -4.38 11.95 25.99
N VAL A 260 -5.59 11.86 25.45
CA VAL A 260 -6.39 10.64 25.45
C VAL A 260 -6.87 10.33 24.04
N GLN A 261 -6.68 9.08 23.62
CA GLN A 261 -7.23 8.56 22.37
C GLN A 261 -8.34 7.57 22.68
N ILE A 262 -9.58 7.95 22.40
CA ILE A 262 -10.73 7.06 22.53
C ILE A 262 -11.01 6.45 21.14
N PRO A 263 -11.15 5.12 21.03
CA PRO A 263 -11.48 4.49 19.76
C PRO A 263 -12.82 5.03 19.21
N GLY A 264 -12.92 5.12 17.88
CA GLY A 264 -14.07 5.73 17.19
C GLY A 264 -15.42 5.01 17.36
N ARG A 265 -15.41 3.82 17.98
CA ARG A 265 -16.56 2.91 18.07
C ARG A 265 -16.61 2.36 19.49
N ALA A 266 -17.63 2.75 20.25
CA ALA A 266 -17.74 2.42 21.67
C ALA A 266 -18.65 1.20 21.94
N LYS A 267 -19.43 0.74 20.94
CA LYS A 267 -20.33 -0.40 21.10
C LYS A 267 -20.31 -1.31 19.88
N GLN A 268 -20.60 -2.60 20.07
CA GLN A 268 -20.99 -3.54 19.03
C GLN A 268 -22.34 -4.13 19.46
N GLU A 269 -23.45 -3.61 18.93
CA GLU A 269 -24.74 -4.30 19.05
C GLU A 269 -24.81 -5.31 17.92
N CYS A 270 -24.45 -6.56 18.24
CA CYS A 270 -24.56 -7.65 17.30
C CYS A 270 -26.00 -8.16 17.30
N ARG A 271 -26.68 -8.04 16.15
CA ARG A 271 -27.97 -8.68 15.91
C ARG A 271 -27.87 -9.64 14.72
N PRO A 272 -28.61 -10.76 14.74
CA PRO A 272 -28.70 -11.63 13.56
C PRO A 272 -29.40 -10.89 12.41
N LEU A 273 -28.90 -11.05 11.18
CA LEU A 273 -29.60 -10.53 10.01
C LEU A 273 -30.87 -11.36 9.75
N THR A 274 -31.96 -10.68 9.45
CA THR A 274 -33.19 -11.32 8.97
C THR A 274 -33.00 -11.94 7.57
N ALA A 275 -33.81 -12.93 7.21
CA ALA A 275 -33.72 -13.60 5.92
C ALA A 275 -33.91 -12.63 4.73
N GLU A 276 -34.76 -11.62 4.88
CA GLU A 276 -35.00 -10.59 3.87
C GLU A 276 -33.81 -9.62 3.71
N GLU A 277 -33.12 -9.26 4.79
CA GLU A 277 -31.90 -8.43 4.75
C GLU A 277 -30.73 -9.20 4.11
N LYS A 278 -30.57 -10.49 4.43
CA LYS A 278 -29.55 -11.36 3.80
C LYS A 278 -29.78 -11.47 2.30
N ALA A 279 -31.03 -11.62 1.84
CA ALA A 279 -31.36 -11.73 0.42
C ALA A 279 -30.99 -10.48 -0.40
N LYS A 280 -30.94 -9.30 0.24
CA LYS A 280 -30.55 -8.03 -0.39
C LYS A 280 -29.03 -7.81 -0.46
N LEU A 281 -28.25 -8.59 0.28
CA LEU A 281 -26.79 -8.47 0.32
C LEU A 281 -26.14 -9.46 -0.65
N PRO A 282 -25.07 -9.06 -1.38
CA PRO A 282 -24.24 -9.99 -2.13
C PRO A 282 -23.72 -11.12 -1.23
N MET A 283 -23.59 -12.34 -1.76
CA MET A 283 -23.22 -13.53 -0.96
C MET A 283 -21.97 -13.35 -0.08
N HIS A 284 -20.97 -12.59 -0.54
CA HIS A 284 -19.73 -12.30 0.20
C HIS A 284 -19.90 -11.28 1.35
N MET A 285 -21.10 -10.71 1.53
CA MET A 285 -21.46 -9.76 2.59
C MET A 285 -22.56 -10.30 3.52
N GLN A 286 -23.07 -11.52 3.30
CA GLN A 286 -24.11 -12.15 4.13
C GLN A 286 -23.52 -12.76 5.42
N ARG A 287 -23.01 -11.89 6.28
CA ARG A 287 -22.49 -12.29 7.60
C ARG A 287 -23.61 -12.84 8.49
N PRO A 288 -23.31 -13.75 9.43
CA PRO A 288 -24.32 -14.34 10.33
C PRO A 288 -24.95 -13.29 11.25
N GLU A 289 -24.17 -12.30 11.69
CA GLU A 289 -24.59 -11.19 12.54
C GLU A 289 -24.05 -9.86 11.98
N ILE A 290 -24.80 -8.79 12.19
CA ILE A 290 -24.36 -7.42 11.96
C ILE A 290 -24.12 -6.78 13.31
N CYS A 291 -22.91 -6.29 13.52
CA CYS A 291 -22.54 -5.57 14.72
C CYS A 291 -22.55 -4.08 14.42
N ASP A 292 -23.61 -3.41 14.87
CA ASP A 292 -23.75 -1.98 14.71
C ASP A 292 -22.90 -1.28 15.75
N SER A 293 -22.02 -0.37 15.29
CA SER A 293 -21.18 0.41 16.17
C SER A 293 -21.69 1.81 16.35
N VAL A 294 -21.92 2.19 17.61
CA VAL A 294 -22.37 3.53 17.98
C VAL A 294 -21.17 4.36 18.42
N SER A 295 -21.14 5.59 17.93
CA SER A 295 -20.16 6.63 18.27
C SER A 295 -20.71 7.44 19.45
N LEU A 296 -19.94 7.57 20.53
CA LEU A 296 -20.36 8.28 21.74
C LEU A 296 -19.58 9.58 21.90
N ASP A 297 -20.27 10.66 22.19
CA ASP A 297 -19.61 11.92 22.52
C ASP A 297 -19.15 11.93 23.97
N TYR A 298 -17.96 12.47 24.22
CA TYR A 298 -17.34 12.49 25.55
C TYR A 298 -17.21 13.91 26.07
N ARG A 299 -17.44 14.10 27.36
CA ARG A 299 -17.14 15.34 28.08
C ARG A 299 -15.89 15.15 28.92
N LEU A 300 -14.89 16.00 28.69
CA LEU A 300 -13.73 16.17 29.55
C LEU A 300 -14.02 17.30 30.55
N SER A 301 -13.87 17.02 31.83
CA SER A 301 -13.85 18.01 32.91
C SER A 301 -12.48 17.93 33.61
N VAL A 302 -11.83 19.07 33.76
CA VAL A 302 -10.54 19.21 34.45
C VAL A 302 -10.68 20.27 35.53
N MET A 303 -10.49 19.84 36.77
CA MET A 303 -10.47 20.67 37.96
C MET A 303 -9.03 20.74 38.50
N VAL A 304 -8.57 21.94 38.82
CA VAL A 304 -7.28 22.18 39.50
C VAL A 304 -7.56 23.00 40.75
N ASP A 305 -7.19 22.49 41.92
CA ASP A 305 -7.49 23.08 43.24
C ASP A 305 -8.97 23.44 43.42
N ARG A 306 -9.86 22.55 42.96
CA ARG A 306 -11.32 22.73 42.96
C ARG A 306 -11.84 23.86 42.05
N LEU A 307 -11.00 24.44 41.20
CA LEU A 307 -11.40 25.39 40.16
C LEU A 307 -11.48 24.69 38.80
N GLU A 308 -12.59 24.90 38.09
CA GLU A 308 -12.76 24.36 36.73
C GLU A 308 -11.79 25.07 35.77
N LYS A 309 -10.88 24.30 35.17
CA LYS A 309 -9.93 24.80 34.18
C LYS A 309 -10.33 24.43 32.76
N SER A 310 -11.03 23.32 32.58
CA SER A 310 -11.56 22.90 31.27
C SER A 310 -12.85 22.10 31.43
N ASN A 311 -13.79 22.36 30.53
CA ASN A 311 -15.02 21.60 30.38
C ASN A 311 -15.39 21.58 28.89
N LYS A 312 -14.96 20.53 28.19
CA LYS A 312 -15.03 20.45 26.73
C LYS A 312 -15.74 19.17 26.31
N VAL A 313 -16.55 19.31 25.27
CA VAL A 313 -17.21 18.18 24.62
C VAL A 313 -16.44 17.82 23.37
N PHE A 314 -16.14 16.54 23.23
CA PHE A 314 -15.47 15.96 22.08
C PHE A 314 -16.43 15.02 21.38
N THR A 315 -16.61 15.26 20.08
CA THR A 315 -17.49 14.48 19.22
C THR A 315 -16.66 13.79 18.13
N HIS A 316 -17.17 12.67 17.63
CA HIS A 316 -16.53 11.97 16.52
C HIS A 316 -16.59 12.81 15.24
N ARG A 317 -15.48 12.79 14.48
CA ARG A 317 -15.38 13.45 13.16
C ARG A 317 -15.45 12.41 12.03
N GLY A 318 -15.73 12.87 10.82
CA GLY A 318 -15.80 12.03 9.62
C GLY A 318 -17.23 11.66 9.21
N VAL A 319 -17.43 11.35 7.92
CA VAL A 319 -18.75 11.08 7.30
C VAL A 319 -19.48 9.92 7.98
N HIS A 320 -18.73 8.96 8.52
CA HIS A 320 -19.26 7.76 9.18
C HIS A 320 -19.14 7.79 10.71
N GLY A 321 -18.67 8.90 11.29
CA GLY A 321 -18.53 9.05 12.74
C GLY A 321 -17.57 8.05 13.42
N ASP A 322 -16.71 7.38 12.66
CA ASP A 322 -15.86 6.28 13.14
C ASP A 322 -14.40 6.69 13.39
N SER A 323 -14.07 7.97 13.23
CA SER A 323 -12.74 8.46 13.57
C SER A 323 -12.54 8.42 15.09
N PRO A 324 -11.32 8.06 15.56
CA PRO A 324 -10.99 8.13 16.97
C PRO A 324 -11.11 9.57 17.47
N ILE A 325 -11.58 9.72 18.71
CA ILE A 325 -11.54 11.01 19.39
C ILE A 325 -10.13 11.19 19.95
N LEU A 326 -9.44 12.20 19.45
CA LEU A 326 -8.15 12.63 19.95
C LEU A 326 -8.38 13.83 20.87
N ILE A 327 -8.25 13.61 22.17
CA ILE A 327 -8.30 14.64 23.19
C ILE A 327 -6.87 15.09 23.44
N HIS A 328 -6.62 16.37 23.20
CA HIS A 328 -5.38 17.05 23.55
C HIS A 328 -5.75 18.37 24.19
N ASP A 329 -5.57 18.47 25.51
CA ASP A 329 -5.91 19.66 26.27
C ASP A 329 -4.76 20.06 27.21
N ASP A 330 -4.25 21.27 27.01
CA ASP A 330 -3.13 21.83 27.77
C ASP A 330 -3.65 22.78 28.85
N ILE A 331 -3.47 22.38 30.11
CA ILE A 331 -3.84 23.18 31.27
C ILE A 331 -2.58 23.89 31.77
N HIS A 332 -2.55 25.21 31.66
CA HIS A 332 -1.47 26.01 32.24
C HIS A 332 -1.66 26.13 33.75
N VAL A 333 -0.65 25.74 34.51
CA VAL A 333 -0.66 25.76 35.98
C VAL A 333 0.58 26.50 36.48
N SER A 334 0.47 27.18 37.63
CA SER A 334 1.64 27.76 38.30
C SER A 334 2.59 26.67 38.81
N GLY A 335 3.82 27.06 39.14
CA GLY A 335 4.72 26.16 39.85
C GLY A 335 4.25 25.90 41.28
N GLY A 336 4.40 24.67 41.77
CA GLY A 336 4.04 24.25 43.12
C GLY A 336 3.05 23.09 43.16
N ARG A 337 2.59 22.76 44.37
CA ARG A 337 1.70 21.63 44.62
C ARG A 337 0.25 21.97 44.30
N HIS A 338 -0.35 21.19 43.41
CA HIS A 338 -1.73 21.35 42.93
C HIS A 338 -2.50 20.02 43.00
N ASP A 339 -3.79 20.11 43.31
CA ASP A 339 -4.71 18.96 43.30
C ASP A 339 -5.48 18.89 41.98
N PHE A 340 -5.39 17.75 41.31
CA PHE A 340 -6.02 17.50 40.02
C PHE A 340 -7.19 16.52 40.15
N GLU A 341 -8.34 16.90 39.61
CA GLU A 341 -9.44 15.96 39.35
C GLU A 341 -9.83 16.04 37.87
N ILE A 342 -9.66 14.93 37.15
CA ILE A 342 -10.01 14.80 35.74
C ILE A 342 -11.11 13.75 35.61
N ALA A 343 -12.17 14.09 34.89
CA ALA A 343 -13.23 13.18 34.55
C ALA A 343 -13.49 13.20 33.04
N LEU A 344 -13.56 12.03 32.44
CA LEU A 344 -13.88 11.82 31.04
C LEU A 344 -15.05 10.84 30.96
N ALA A 345 -16.24 11.34 30.60
CA ALA A 345 -17.46 10.56 30.65
C ALA A 345 -18.30 10.74 29.37
N PRO A 346 -19.04 9.70 28.93
CA PRO A 346 -19.97 9.83 27.82
C PRO A 346 -21.13 10.79 28.16
N LEU A 347 -21.56 11.59 27.18
CA LEU A 347 -22.68 12.53 27.33
C LEU A 347 -24.06 11.88 27.28
N GLN A 348 -24.17 10.79 26.51
CA GLN A 348 -25.40 10.06 26.29
C GLN A 348 -25.51 8.96 27.34
N ALA A 349 -26.74 8.49 27.64
CA ALA A 349 -26.96 7.40 28.58
C ALA A 349 -26.06 6.21 28.20
N ALA A 350 -25.07 5.97 29.05
CA ALA A 350 -24.10 4.90 28.95
C ALA A 350 -24.81 3.57 28.64
N PRO A 351 -24.66 2.98 27.43
CA PRO A 351 -25.03 1.59 27.24
C PRO A 351 -24.17 0.71 28.18
N GLN A 352 -24.61 -0.51 28.49
CA GLN A 352 -23.79 -1.48 29.25
C GLN A 352 -22.38 -1.56 28.62
N ASN A 353 -21.34 -1.27 29.41
CA ASN A 353 -19.91 -1.17 29.05
C ASN A 353 -19.39 0.13 28.39
N SER A 354 -20.02 1.30 28.54
CA SER A 354 -19.32 2.56 28.21
C SER A 354 -18.45 3.03 29.37
N ASP A 355 -17.13 2.99 29.18
CA ASP A 355 -16.17 3.34 30.22
C ASP A 355 -16.14 4.85 30.48
N SER A 356 -16.32 5.21 31.75
CA SER A 356 -16.04 6.54 32.26
C SER A 356 -14.69 6.50 32.98
N PHE A 357 -13.81 7.43 32.66
CA PHE A 357 -12.47 7.48 33.22
C PHE A 357 -12.34 8.63 34.20
N THR A 358 -11.72 8.37 35.34
CA THR A 358 -11.43 9.42 36.32
C THR A 358 -9.99 9.32 36.78
N TYR A 359 -9.37 10.47 37.04
CA TYR A 359 -8.07 10.58 37.67
C TYR A 359 -8.17 11.59 38.80
N LYS A 360 -7.62 11.23 39.97
CA LYS A 360 -7.45 12.13 41.10
C LYS A 360 -6.03 11.99 41.63
N GLY A 361 -5.32 13.11 41.76
CA GLY A 361 -3.95 13.09 42.26
C GLY A 361 -3.43 14.48 42.60
N SER A 362 -2.51 14.54 43.57
CA SER A 362 -1.78 15.77 43.89
C SER A 362 -0.39 15.70 43.25
N LEU A 363 0.00 16.74 42.53
CA LEU A 363 1.30 16.81 41.85
C LEU A 363 2.02 18.10 42.20
N ASP A 364 3.34 18.01 42.40
CA ASP A 364 4.21 19.17 42.52
C ASP A 364 4.73 19.54 41.13
N MET A 365 4.26 20.66 40.61
CA MET A 365 4.51 21.09 39.25
C MET A 365 5.73 22.00 39.16
N GLU A 366 6.75 21.54 38.43
CA GLU A 366 7.93 22.35 38.13
C GLU A 366 7.68 23.29 36.93
N VAL A 367 8.09 24.55 37.06
CA VAL A 367 7.95 25.55 36.00
C VAL A 367 8.74 25.11 34.76
N GLY A 368 8.12 25.23 33.58
CA GLY A 368 8.74 24.79 32.32
C GLY A 368 8.70 23.29 32.07
N ARG A 369 8.08 22.49 32.95
CA ARG A 369 7.82 21.06 32.69
C ARG A 369 6.41 20.81 32.18
N ILE A 370 6.28 19.72 31.43
CA ILE A 370 5.02 19.17 30.94
C ILE A 370 4.77 17.85 31.67
N TYR A 371 3.62 17.74 32.32
CA TYR A 371 3.15 16.53 32.97
C TYR A 371 2.04 15.95 32.12
N LEU A 372 2.18 14.69 31.70
CA LEU A 372 1.29 14.07 30.73
C LEU A 372 0.38 13.05 31.42
N LEU A 373 -0.92 13.28 31.36
CA LEU A 373 -1.94 12.27 31.68
C LEU A 373 -2.32 11.55 30.39
N ARG A 374 -1.99 10.25 30.31
CA ARG A 374 -2.27 9.40 29.15
C ARG A 374 -3.35 8.37 29.47
N TYR A 375 -3.97 7.86 28.42
CA TYR A 375 -4.83 6.68 28.52
C TYR A 375 -4.05 5.40 28.25
N GLU A 376 -4.11 4.45 29.18
CA GLU A 376 -3.44 3.16 29.08
C GLU A 376 -4.44 2.08 28.63
N HIS A 377 -4.23 1.56 27.41
CA HIS A 377 -5.17 0.64 26.79
C HIS A 377 -5.26 -0.72 27.51
N THR A 378 -4.20 -1.14 28.20
CA THR A 378 -4.16 -2.44 28.88
C THR A 378 -4.87 -2.43 30.23
N SER A 379 -4.74 -1.35 30.99
CA SER A 379 -5.35 -1.17 32.31
C SER A 379 -6.70 -0.47 32.26
N ASN A 380 -7.09 0.04 31.09
CA ASN A 380 -8.35 0.78 30.87
C ASN A 380 -8.50 1.97 31.83
N SER A 381 -7.40 2.71 32.06
CA SER A 381 -7.29 3.76 33.07
C SER A 381 -6.52 4.98 32.55
N LEU A 382 -6.71 6.11 33.24
CA LEU A 382 -5.89 7.31 33.05
C LEU A 382 -4.69 7.24 33.99
N GLU A 383 -3.50 7.32 33.42
CA GLU A 383 -2.24 7.20 34.16
C GLU A 383 -1.33 8.38 33.85
N LEU A 384 -0.60 8.84 34.86
CA LEU A 384 0.44 9.85 34.66
C LEU A 384 1.63 9.16 34.00
N ALA A 385 2.11 9.72 32.89
CA ALA A 385 3.33 9.26 32.27
C ALA A 385 4.52 9.49 33.22
N PRO A 386 5.47 8.54 33.27
CA PRO A 386 6.64 8.62 34.16
C PRO A 386 7.59 9.78 33.83
#